data_AF-A0A561PSS9-F1
#
_entry.id   AF-A0A561PSS9-F1
#
_cell.length_a   1.000
_cell.length_b   1.000
_cell.length_c   1.000
_cell.angle_alpha   90.00
_cell.angle_beta   90.00
_cell.angle_gamma   90.00
#
_symmetry.space_group_name_H-M   'P 1'
#
loop_
_entity.id
_entity.type
_entity.pdbx_description
1 polymer ?
#
loop_
_entity_poly.entity_id
_entity_poly.type
_entity_poly.pdbx_seq_one_letter_code
_entity_poly.pdbx_strand_id
1 'polypeptide(L)'
;MRTLDNIAWALSGKGRADLAQSTHRGEADIWQSVAFYNYIPVVLTDTARNGRPTNDHYKIAVEPFEKVLADLKPEVLLICGYGLFPYIVKNHWPAAIEKPWDFRGDYVDVGTNGGIRAIRLIHPSTGFSHSHWHKVITEAVTTQA
;
A
#
# COMPACT_ATOMS: atom_id res chain seq x y z
N MET A 1 -4.30 7.72 16.00
CA MET A 1 -3.65 7.51 14.68
C MET A 1 -2.46 6.59 14.90
N ARG A 2 -2.50 5.33 14.43
CA ARG A 2 -1.32 4.43 14.42
C ARG A 2 -0.89 4.05 12.99
N THR A 3 -1.81 4.15 12.03
CA THR A 3 -1.58 3.72 10.64
C THR A 3 -0.51 4.53 9.94
N LEU A 4 -0.60 5.87 9.98
CA LEU A 4 0.37 6.76 9.32
C LEU A 4 1.76 6.63 9.96
N ASP A 5 1.83 6.64 11.29
CA ASP A 5 3.09 6.45 12.02
C ASP A 5 3.74 5.11 11.67
N ASN A 6 2.97 4.01 11.61
CA ASN A 6 3.50 2.70 11.25
C ASN A 6 4.07 2.66 9.83
N ILE A 7 3.43 3.34 8.87
CA ILE A 7 3.96 3.48 7.50
C ILE A 7 5.23 4.33 7.50
N ALA A 8 5.25 5.46 8.21
CA ALA A 8 6.43 6.30 8.31
C ALA A 8 7.63 5.56 8.92
N TRP A 9 7.38 4.72 9.94
CA TRP A 9 8.41 3.90 10.58
C TRP A 9 8.92 2.79 9.64
N ALA A 10 8.02 2.15 8.89
CA ALA A 10 8.41 1.16 7.90
C ALA A 10 9.23 1.78 6.75
N LEU A 11 8.88 2.98 6.30
CA LEU A 11 9.61 3.67 5.23
C LEU A 11 10.94 4.24 5.71
N SER A 12 11.00 4.79 6.92
CA SER A 12 12.24 5.37 7.48
C SER A 12 13.21 4.34 8.02
N GLY A 13 12.73 3.14 8.36
CA GLY A 13 13.48 2.16 9.16
C GLY A 13 13.68 2.59 10.62
N LYS A 14 13.11 3.72 11.04
CA LYS A 14 13.26 4.30 12.37
C LYS A 14 12.04 3.98 13.23
N GLY A 15 12.28 3.58 14.47
CA GLY A 15 11.23 3.33 15.44
C GLY A 15 10.76 4.61 16.13
N ARG A 16 9.72 4.47 16.97
CA ARG A 16 9.17 5.58 17.76
C ARG A 16 10.23 6.29 18.62
N ALA A 17 11.17 5.55 19.20
CA ALA A 17 12.22 6.11 20.06
C ALA A 17 13.21 6.98 19.27
N ASP A 18 13.58 6.54 18.07
CA ASP A 18 14.51 7.25 17.19
C ASP A 18 13.92 8.57 16.69
N LEU A 19 12.60 8.60 16.46
CA LEU A 19 11.87 9.77 15.96
C LEU A 19 11.51 10.78 17.06
N ALA A 20 11.38 10.32 18.31
CA ALA A 20 11.17 11.21 19.45
C ALA A 20 12.42 12.06 19.78
N GLN A 21 13.60 11.63 19.31
CA GLN A 21 14.89 12.30 19.55
C GLN A 21 15.34 13.19 18.38
N SER A 22 14.69 13.13 17.22
CA SER A 22 15.04 13.96 16.06
C SER A 22 14.31 15.30 16.09
N THR A 23 15.05 16.40 16.18
CA THR A 23 14.56 17.80 16.19
C THR A 23 13.72 18.16 14.96
N HIS A 24 13.98 17.49 13.84
CA HIS A 24 13.10 17.41 12.69
C HIS A 24 12.67 15.95 12.60
N ARG A 25 11.37 15.65 12.72
CA ARG A 25 10.88 14.29 12.43
C ARG A 25 11.40 13.92 11.05
N GLY A 26 12.35 12.99 10.95
CA GLY A 26 12.95 12.55 9.67
C GLY A 26 11.94 11.93 8.68
N GLU A 27 10.65 11.98 9.04
CA GLU A 27 9.49 11.65 8.24
C GLU A 27 9.16 12.76 7.22
N ALA A 28 9.63 14.00 7.40
CA ALA A 28 9.27 15.12 6.52
C ALA A 28 9.62 14.86 5.04
N ASP A 29 10.81 14.32 4.78
CA ASP A 29 11.26 13.98 3.43
C ASP A 29 10.47 12.77 2.87
N ILE A 30 10.09 11.82 3.74
CA ILE A 30 9.24 10.67 3.36
C ILE A 30 7.86 11.16 2.92
N TRP A 31 7.29 12.14 3.62
CA TRP A 31 5.99 12.68 3.28
C TRP A 31 5.99 13.49 1.98
N GLN A 32 7.16 13.92 1.49
CA GLN A 32 7.28 14.54 0.16
C GLN A 32 7.27 13.51 -0.98
N SER A 33 7.51 12.23 -0.68
CA SER A 33 7.57 11.14 -1.67
C SER A 33 6.43 10.13 -1.55
N VAL A 34 5.42 10.39 -0.70
CA VAL A 34 4.33 9.45 -0.40
C VAL A 34 2.98 10.12 -0.57
N ALA A 35 2.06 9.43 -1.26
CA ALA A 35 0.65 9.79 -1.34
C ALA A 35 -0.23 8.72 -0.69
N PHE A 36 -1.37 9.13 -0.13
CA PHE A 36 -2.38 8.22 0.41
C PHE A 36 -3.64 8.26 -0.42
N TYR A 37 -4.16 7.08 -0.75
CA TYR A 37 -5.40 6.93 -1.48
C TYR A 37 -6.21 5.77 -0.91
N ASN A 38 -7.47 6.03 -0.58
CA ASN A 38 -8.41 4.98 -0.22
C ASN A 38 -9.02 4.40 -1.50
N TYR A 39 -8.80 3.10 -1.74
CA TYR A 39 -9.25 2.49 -2.99
C TYR A 39 -10.77 2.58 -3.20
N ILE A 40 -11.55 2.32 -2.16
CA ILE A 40 -13.01 2.44 -2.21
C ILE A 40 -13.38 3.91 -1.96
N PRO A 41 -13.92 4.64 -2.96
CA PRO A 41 -14.13 6.09 -2.87
C PRO A 41 -15.45 6.47 -2.17
N VAL A 42 -15.97 5.59 -1.32
CA VAL A 42 -17.24 5.80 -0.60
C VAL A 42 -17.09 5.44 0.87
N VAL A 43 -17.74 6.22 1.74
CA VAL A 43 -17.88 5.86 3.15
C VAL A 43 -18.94 4.77 3.25
N LEU A 44 -18.53 3.56 3.64
CA LEU A 44 -19.42 2.40 3.66
C LEU A 44 -20.30 2.31 4.91
N THR A 45 -19.91 3.00 5.98
CA THR A 45 -20.45 2.78 7.32
C THR A 45 -19.83 3.76 8.31
N ASP A 46 -20.62 4.16 9.31
CA ASP A 46 -20.18 4.99 10.43
C ASP A 46 -19.41 4.19 11.49
N THR A 47 -19.30 2.87 11.34
CA THR A 47 -18.64 1.96 12.28
C THR A 47 -17.65 1.03 11.58
N ALA A 48 -16.41 0.98 12.08
CA ALA A 48 -15.26 0.32 11.44
C ALA A 48 -15.37 -1.20 11.18
N ARG A 49 -16.49 -1.86 11.50
CA ARG A 49 -16.67 -3.32 11.38
C ARG A 49 -17.97 -3.77 10.71
N ASN A 50 -18.92 -2.87 10.44
CA ASN A 50 -20.19 -3.21 9.81
C ASN A 50 -20.18 -2.66 8.39
N GLY A 51 -20.35 -3.47 7.35
CA GLY A 51 -20.34 -2.98 5.95
C GLY A 51 -19.01 -3.22 5.24
N ARG A 52 -18.77 -4.46 4.83
CA ARG A 52 -17.65 -4.81 3.95
C ARG A 52 -17.91 -4.27 2.54
N PRO A 53 -16.86 -3.83 1.80
CA PRO A 53 -17.05 -3.47 0.40
C PRO A 53 -17.62 -4.65 -0.40
N THR A 54 -18.62 -4.38 -1.23
CA THR A 54 -19.18 -5.35 -2.19
C THR A 54 -18.34 -5.35 -3.45
N ASN A 55 -18.55 -6.32 -4.34
CA ASN A 55 -17.89 -6.36 -5.64
C ASN A 55 -18.15 -5.09 -6.46
N ASP A 56 -19.34 -4.49 -6.36
CA ASP A 56 -19.66 -3.27 -7.10
C ASP A 56 -18.87 -2.06 -6.58
N HIS A 57 -18.60 -1.98 -5.28
CA HIS A 57 -17.69 -0.97 -4.73
C HIS A 57 -16.27 -1.09 -5.31
N TYR A 58 -15.76 -2.31 -5.53
CA TYR A 58 -14.46 -2.51 -6.17
C TYR A 58 -14.47 -2.18 -7.67
N LYS A 59 -15.60 -2.34 -8.36
CA LYS A 59 -15.75 -1.98 -9.79
C LYS A 59 -15.73 -0.46 -9.98
N ILE A 60 -16.52 0.28 -9.21
CA ILE A 60 -16.57 1.76 -9.33
C ILE A 60 -15.26 2.42 -8.90
N ALA A 61 -14.42 1.72 -8.14
CA ALA A 61 -13.10 2.18 -7.70
C ALA A 61 -12.03 2.13 -8.80
N VAL A 62 -12.26 1.43 -9.92
CA VAL A 62 -11.25 1.20 -10.96
C VAL A 62 -10.82 2.52 -11.60
N GLU A 63 -11.74 3.23 -12.25
CA GLU A 63 -11.43 4.43 -13.02
C GLU A 63 -10.82 5.57 -12.15
N PRO A 64 -11.32 5.87 -10.94
CA PRO A 64 -10.69 6.86 -10.07
C PRO A 64 -9.25 6.50 -9.68
N PHE A 65 -8.98 5.21 -9.43
CA PHE A 65 -7.64 4.76 -9.09
C PHE A 65 -6.67 4.84 -10.28
N GLU A 66 -7.12 4.47 -11.48
CA GLU A 66 -6.31 4.59 -12.70
C GLU A 66 -5.89 6.04 -12.98
N LYS A 67 -6.79 7.00 -12.74
CA LYS A 67 -6.48 8.44 -12.83
C LYS A 67 -5.37 8.83 -11.86
N VAL A 68 -5.47 8.39 -10.60
CA VAL A 68 -4.42 8.65 -9.59
C VAL A 68 -3.08 8.03 -9.99
N LEU A 69 -3.07 6.81 -10.53
CA LEU A 69 -1.84 6.18 -11.02
C LEU A 69 -1.23 6.94 -12.21
N ALA A 70 -2.06 7.42 -13.14
CA ALA A 70 -1.60 8.19 -14.29
C ALA A 70 -0.99 9.55 -13.89
N ASP A 71 -1.58 10.21 -12.88
CA ASP A 71 -1.13 11.52 -12.39
C ASP A 71 0.15 11.40 -11.55
N LEU A 72 0.18 10.47 -10.60
CA LEU A 72 1.28 10.33 -9.64
C LEU A 72 2.45 9.49 -10.17
N LYS A 73 2.19 8.56 -11.10
CA LYS A 73 3.17 7.63 -11.67
C LYS A 73 4.09 6.99 -10.61
N PRO A 74 3.52 6.31 -9.61
CA PRO A 74 4.31 5.78 -8.51
C PRO A 74 5.21 4.63 -8.96
N GLU A 75 6.44 4.59 -8.47
CA GLU A 75 7.35 3.45 -8.65
C GLU A 75 6.95 2.27 -7.74
N VAL A 76 6.36 2.57 -6.58
CA VAL A 76 5.96 1.58 -5.57
C VAL A 76 4.52 1.82 -5.16
N LEU A 77 3.74 0.75 -5.09
CA LEU A 77 2.36 0.76 -4.59
C LEU A 77 2.24 -0.08 -3.33
N LEU A 78 2.02 0.57 -2.18
CA LEU A 78 1.80 -0.09 -0.90
C LEU A 78 0.31 -0.44 -0.70
N ILE A 79 -0.07 -1.68 -0.96
CA ILE A 79 -1.46 -2.11 -0.83
C ILE A 79 -1.73 -2.57 0.61
N CYS A 80 -2.38 -1.70 1.37
CA CYS A 80 -2.66 -1.91 2.80
C CYS A 80 -3.83 -2.86 3.04
N GLY A 81 -3.55 -4.16 3.11
CA GLY A 81 -4.50 -5.19 3.50
C GLY A 81 -4.54 -6.37 2.54
N TYR A 82 -4.35 -7.57 3.08
CA TYR A 82 -4.36 -8.83 2.33
C TYR A 82 -5.67 -9.10 1.58
N GLY A 83 -6.80 -8.61 2.09
CA GLY A 83 -8.09 -8.75 1.42
C GLY A 83 -8.26 -7.78 0.24
N LEU A 84 -7.60 -6.62 0.26
CA LEU A 84 -7.66 -5.61 -0.80
C LEU A 84 -6.77 -5.98 -1.99
N PHE A 85 -5.56 -6.48 -1.70
CA PHE A 85 -4.56 -6.86 -2.71
C PHE A 85 -5.10 -7.65 -3.92
N PRO A 86 -5.83 -8.77 -3.75
CA PRO A 86 -6.30 -9.54 -4.90
C PRO A 86 -7.27 -8.76 -5.80
N TYR A 87 -8.08 -7.84 -5.23
CA TYR A 87 -8.96 -7.00 -6.04
C TYR A 87 -8.18 -5.98 -6.86
N ILE A 88 -7.16 -5.34 -6.28
CA ILE A 88 -6.31 -4.39 -7.00
C ILE A 88 -5.63 -5.09 -8.18
N VAL A 89 -4.93 -6.19 -7.92
CA VAL A 89 -4.20 -6.89 -8.99
C VAL A 89 -5.14 -7.42 -10.06
N LYS A 90 -6.25 -8.06 -9.69
CA LYS A 90 -7.21 -8.58 -10.66
C LYS A 90 -7.79 -7.48 -11.55
N ASN A 91 -8.18 -6.35 -10.96
CA ASN A 91 -8.94 -5.33 -11.69
C ASN A 91 -8.06 -4.49 -12.61
N HIS A 92 -6.79 -4.28 -12.25
CA HIS A 92 -5.88 -3.39 -12.97
C HIS A 92 -4.83 -4.16 -13.79
N TRP A 93 -4.39 -5.31 -13.30
CA TRP A 93 -3.30 -6.10 -13.91
C TRP A 93 -3.59 -7.61 -13.87
N PRO A 94 -4.68 -8.08 -14.49
CA PRO A 94 -5.11 -9.48 -14.42
C PRO A 94 -4.08 -10.48 -14.96
N ALA A 95 -3.17 -10.04 -15.83
CA ALA A 95 -2.09 -10.87 -16.36
C ALA A 95 -0.88 -11.01 -15.41
N ALA A 96 -0.76 -10.17 -14.38
CA ALA A 96 0.38 -10.20 -13.47
C ALA A 96 0.35 -11.41 -12.52
N ILE A 97 -0.85 -11.83 -12.09
CA ILE A 97 -1.06 -13.01 -11.24
C ILE A 97 -2.32 -13.72 -11.70
N GLU A 98 -2.19 -14.97 -12.17
CA GLU A 98 -3.33 -15.80 -12.62
C GLU A 98 -4.38 -16.01 -11.50
N LYS A 99 -3.91 -16.25 -10.28
CA LYS A 99 -4.76 -16.49 -9.09
C LYS A 99 -4.41 -15.53 -7.95
N PRO A 100 -4.87 -14.27 -7.99
CA PRO A 100 -4.49 -13.25 -6.99
C PRO A 100 -4.84 -13.61 -5.54
N TRP A 101 -5.90 -14.40 -5.31
CA TRP A 101 -6.27 -14.86 -3.97
C TRP A 101 -5.36 -15.95 -3.39
N ASP A 102 -4.63 -16.66 -4.25
CA ASP A 102 -3.67 -17.69 -3.86
C ASP A 102 -2.26 -17.13 -3.69
N PHE A 103 -2.05 -15.85 -4.04
CA PHE A 103 -0.75 -15.19 -3.90
C PHE A 103 -0.31 -15.14 -2.42
N ARG A 104 0.92 -15.58 -2.17
CA ARG A 104 1.56 -15.61 -0.83
C ARG A 104 2.87 -14.84 -0.79
N GLY A 105 3.31 -14.27 -1.91
CA GLY A 105 4.50 -13.42 -1.94
C GLY A 105 4.24 -12.05 -1.31
N ASP A 106 5.34 -11.31 -1.16
CA ASP A 106 5.31 -9.97 -0.55
C ASP A 106 5.07 -8.87 -1.58
N TYR A 107 5.46 -9.07 -2.85
CA TYR A 107 5.27 -8.10 -3.92
C TYR A 107 5.24 -8.73 -5.31
N VAL A 108 4.71 -7.99 -6.28
CA VAL A 108 4.70 -8.33 -7.70
C VAL A 108 4.93 -7.07 -8.54
N ASP A 109 5.61 -7.20 -9.67
CA ASP A 109 5.76 -6.09 -10.63
C ASP A 109 4.51 -6.00 -11.52
N VAL A 110 3.96 -4.79 -11.65
CA VAL A 110 2.73 -4.49 -12.36
C VAL A 110 2.86 -3.23 -13.22
N GLY A 111 1.80 -2.85 -13.93
CA GLY A 111 1.85 -1.73 -14.88
C GLY A 111 2.50 -2.11 -16.21
N THR A 112 2.61 -1.14 -17.12
CA THR A 112 3.25 -1.34 -18.42
C THR A 112 4.71 -1.76 -18.21
N ASN A 113 5.08 -2.94 -18.70
CA ASN A 113 6.41 -3.56 -18.55
C ASN A 113 6.89 -3.77 -17.10
N GLY A 114 6.00 -3.82 -16.11
CA GLY A 114 6.41 -4.01 -14.71
C GLY A 114 6.97 -2.74 -14.03
N GLY A 115 6.62 -1.55 -14.53
CA GLY A 115 7.12 -0.27 -14.01
C GLY A 115 6.63 0.13 -12.60
N ILE A 116 5.80 -0.69 -11.94
CA ILE A 116 5.32 -0.43 -10.57
C ILE A 116 5.54 -1.68 -9.71
N ARG A 117 6.22 -1.53 -8.58
CA ARG A 117 6.33 -2.59 -7.55
C ARG A 117 5.10 -2.57 -6.65
N ALA A 118 4.16 -3.49 -6.82
CA ALA A 118 3.00 -3.62 -5.95
C ALA A 118 3.29 -4.52 -4.75
N ILE A 119 3.34 -3.93 -3.55
CA ILE A 119 3.63 -4.62 -2.28
C ILE A 119 2.32 -4.99 -1.57
N ARG A 120 2.22 -6.23 -1.12
CA ARG A 120 1.09 -6.79 -0.37
C ARG A 120 1.31 -6.66 1.13
N LEU A 121 0.79 -5.60 1.75
CA LEU A 121 0.97 -5.37 3.19
C LEU A 121 -0.17 -5.91 4.04
N ILE A 122 0.15 -6.32 5.27
CA ILE A 122 -0.86 -6.37 6.33
C ILE A 122 -1.34 -4.94 6.59
N HIS A 123 -2.62 -4.77 6.90
CA HIS A 123 -3.14 -3.43 7.16
C HIS A 123 -2.40 -2.79 8.36
N PRO A 124 -1.89 -1.55 8.27
CA PRO A 124 -1.01 -1.00 9.31
C PRO A 124 -1.67 -0.80 10.68
N SER A 125 -3.00 -0.89 10.79
CA SER A 125 -3.69 -0.88 12.08
C SER A 125 -3.71 -2.23 12.81
N THR A 126 -3.25 -3.33 12.19
CA THR A 126 -3.48 -4.70 12.68
C THR A 126 -2.18 -5.50 12.66
N GLY A 127 -1.59 -5.78 13.82
CA GLY A 127 -0.41 -6.66 13.93
C GLY A 127 0.80 -6.21 13.11
N PHE A 128 0.91 -4.91 12.81
CA PHE A 128 1.91 -4.38 11.88
C PHE A 128 3.26 -4.23 12.58
N SER A 129 4.29 -4.90 12.05
CA SER A 129 5.67 -4.77 12.48
C SER A 129 6.45 -3.88 11.51
N HIS A 130 6.76 -2.66 11.92
CA HIS A 130 7.47 -1.70 11.08
C HIS A 130 8.86 -2.22 10.64
N SER A 131 9.57 -2.95 11.50
CA SER A 131 10.90 -3.49 11.19
C SER A 131 10.84 -4.59 10.13
N HIS A 132 9.82 -5.45 10.19
CA HIS A 132 9.58 -6.45 9.15
C HIS A 132 9.23 -5.78 7.81
N TRP A 133 8.28 -4.85 7.81
CA TRP A 133 7.87 -4.17 6.57
C TRP A 133 8.94 -3.25 5.99
N HIS A 134 9.81 -2.67 6.83
CA HIS A 134 10.98 -1.95 6.35
C HIS A 134 11.88 -2.84 5.50
N LYS A 135 12.17 -4.06 5.99
CA LYS A 135 12.97 -5.04 5.23
C LYS A 135 12.31 -5.38 3.89
N VAL A 136 11.02 -5.72 3.90
CA VAL A 136 10.28 -6.08 2.70
C VAL A 136 10.25 -4.94 1.68
N ILE A 137 9.99 -3.70 2.12
CA ILE A 137 9.94 -2.53 1.24
C ILE A 137 11.34 -2.25 0.66
N THR A 138 12.38 -2.26 1.48
CA THR A 138 13.75 -2.04 1.02
C THR A 138 14.19 -3.11 0.00
N GLU A 139 13.89 -4.38 0.24
CA GLU A 139 14.18 -5.47 -0.71
C GLU A 139 13.44 -5.28 -2.04
N ALA A 140 12.16 -4.90 -1.96
CA ALA A 140 11.31 -4.67 -3.13
C ALA A 140 11.80 -3.51 -4.02
N VAL A 141 12.32 -2.44 -3.41
CA VAL A 141 12.86 -1.28 -4.13
C VAL A 141 14.26 -1.54 -4.67
N THR A 142 15.10 -2.26 -3.93
CA THR A 142 16.52 -2.48 -4.32
C THR A 142 16.65 -3.49 -5.46
N THR A 143 15.71 -4.43 -5.60
CA THR A 143 15.75 -5.49 -6.64
C THR A 143 15.22 -4.99 -8.01
N GLN A 144 14.82 -3.73 -8.13
CA GLN A 144 14.47 -3.08 -9.41
C GLN A 144 15.67 -2.44 -10.14
N ALA A 145 16.88 -2.51 -9.59
CA ALA A 145 18.10 -1.95 -10.18
C ALA A 145 18.85 -2.92 -11.10
#